data_AF-A0A655C088-F1
#
_entry.id   AF-A0A655C088-F1
#
_cell.length_a   1.000
_cell.length_b   1.000
_cell.length_c   1.000
_cell.angle_alpha   90.00
_cell.angle_beta   90.00
_cell.angle_gamma   90.00
#
_symmetry.space_group_name_H-M   'P 1'
#
loop_
_entity.id
_entity.type
_entity.pdbx_description
1 polymer ?
#
loop_
_entity_poly.entity_id
_entity_poly.type
_entity_poly.pdbx_seq_one_letter_code
_entity_poly.pdbx_strand_id
1 'polypeptide(L)'
;MKLSAEVCDLSEDMRSTMDKGAQEIMALLARALEDGRNSHCLHFTGQPLPQAQVLYALWLGANLQAKISRSAAPLENALAHVKTIIATPEQ
;
A
#
# COMPACT_ATOMS: atom_id res chain seq x y z
N MET A 1 28.50 23.60 -11.67
CA MET A 1 28.55 22.14 -11.44
C MET A 1 28.45 21.72 -9.96
N LYS A 2 28.29 22.62 -8.98
CA LYS A 2 28.08 22.23 -7.56
C LYS A 2 26.61 21.99 -7.19
N LEU A 3 25.69 22.78 -7.75
CA LEU A 3 24.25 22.62 -7.49
C LEU A 3 23.66 21.29 -8.01
N SER A 4 24.14 20.78 -9.14
CA SER A 4 23.60 19.53 -9.70
C SER A 4 23.97 18.30 -8.86
N ALA A 5 25.15 18.29 -8.22
CA ALA A 5 25.52 17.22 -7.30
C ALA A 5 24.67 17.26 -6.02
N GLU A 6 24.47 18.45 -5.45
CA GLU A 6 23.70 18.64 -4.22
C GLU A 6 22.19 18.32 -4.39
N VAL A 7 21.61 18.65 -5.55
CA VAL A 7 20.22 18.28 -5.89
C VAL A 7 20.07 16.78 -6.16
N CYS A 8 21.09 16.14 -6.76
CA CYS A 8 21.09 14.69 -6.98
C CYS A 8 21.17 13.92 -5.65
N ASP A 9 22.06 14.33 -4.74
CA ASP A 9 22.21 13.71 -3.42
C ASP A 9 20.92 13.86 -2.61
N LEU A 10 20.31 15.06 -2.60
CA LEU A 10 19.03 15.28 -1.92
C LEU A 10 17.88 14.45 -2.52
N SER A 11 17.84 14.31 -3.85
CA SER A 11 16.85 13.48 -4.54
C SER A 11 17.04 11.99 -4.21
N GLU A 12 18.27 11.53 -4.08
CA GLU A 12 18.60 10.17 -3.68
C GLU A 12 18.26 9.89 -2.20
N ASP A 13 18.61 10.79 -1.30
CA ASP A 13 18.25 10.70 0.12
C ASP A 13 16.74 10.74 0.31
N MET A 14 16.04 11.62 -0.42
CA MET A 14 14.59 11.71 -0.37
C MET A 14 13.93 10.47 -0.97
N ARG A 15 14.46 9.93 -2.08
CA ARG A 15 14.03 8.65 -2.66
C ARG A 15 14.20 7.52 -1.66
N SER A 16 15.35 7.41 -1.01
CA SER A 16 15.61 6.38 0.01
C SER A 16 14.68 6.52 1.21
N THR A 17 14.42 7.74 1.66
CA THR A 17 13.51 8.01 2.78
C THR A 17 12.07 7.64 2.43
N MET A 18 11.61 7.99 1.22
CA MET A 18 10.28 7.61 0.73
C MET A 18 10.14 6.10 0.57
N ASP A 19 11.16 5.41 0.06
CA ASP A 19 11.15 3.95 -0.07
C ASP A 19 11.07 3.28 1.30
N LYS A 20 11.88 3.70 2.26
CA LYS A 20 11.81 3.21 3.66
C LYS A 20 10.42 3.39 4.26
N GLY A 21 9.82 4.58 4.12
CA GLY A 21 8.47 4.84 4.60
C GLY A 21 7.42 3.93 3.94
N ALA A 22 7.55 3.68 2.64
CA ALA A 22 6.67 2.73 1.94
C ALA A 22 6.85 1.29 2.45
N GLN A 23 8.09 0.85 2.69
CA GLN A 23 8.38 -0.47 3.25
C GLN A 23 7.79 -0.64 4.65
N GLU A 24 7.88 0.38 5.51
CA GLU A 24 7.29 0.35 6.85
C GLU A 24 5.76 0.20 6.80
N ILE A 25 5.08 0.94 5.92
CA ILE A 25 3.63 0.82 5.73
C ILE A 25 3.27 -0.59 5.25
N MET A 26 4.00 -1.12 4.27
CA MET A 26 3.75 -2.47 3.76
C MET A 26 4.01 -3.53 4.85
N ALA A 27 5.01 -3.35 5.71
CA ALA A 27 5.27 -4.24 6.83
C ALA A 27 4.14 -4.21 7.87
N LEU A 28 3.60 -3.03 8.19
CA LEU A 28 2.44 -2.89 9.09
C LEU A 28 1.20 -3.57 8.52
N LEU A 29 0.92 -3.38 7.23
CA LEU A 29 -0.18 -4.05 6.54
C LEU A 29 -0.01 -5.58 6.55
N ALA A 30 1.20 -6.07 6.26
CA ALA A 30 1.50 -7.49 6.28
C ALA A 30 1.28 -8.09 7.67
N ARG A 31 1.68 -7.36 8.72
CA ARG A 31 1.47 -7.79 10.10
C ARG A 31 -0.01 -7.85 10.45
N ALA A 32 -0.80 -6.84 10.09
CA ALA A 32 -2.23 -6.82 10.33
C ALA A 32 -2.96 -7.97 9.61
N LEU A 33 -2.55 -8.27 8.36
CA LEU A 33 -3.08 -9.41 7.59
C LEU A 33 -2.76 -10.75 8.27
N GLU A 34 -1.52 -10.94 8.72
CA GLU A 34 -1.08 -12.14 9.42
C GLU A 34 -1.82 -12.33 10.75
N ASP A 35 -1.93 -11.27 11.56
CA ASP A 35 -2.64 -11.32 12.84
C ASP A 35 -4.14 -11.60 12.64
N GLY A 36 -4.76 -11.01 11.62
CA GLY A 36 -6.17 -11.26 11.28
C GLY A 36 -6.42 -12.68 10.78
N ARG A 37 -5.48 -13.26 10.04
CA ARG A 37 -5.51 -14.67 9.63
C ARG A 37 -5.39 -15.61 10.83
N ASN A 38 -4.41 -15.37 11.70
CA ASN A 38 -4.17 -16.20 12.88
C ASN A 38 -5.33 -16.14 13.87
N SER A 39 -5.99 -14.98 13.98
CA SER A 39 -7.19 -14.80 14.80
C SER A 39 -8.48 -15.30 14.13
N HIS A 40 -8.40 -15.88 12.92
CA HIS A 40 -9.54 -16.34 12.13
C HIS A 40 -10.60 -15.24 11.88
N CYS A 41 -10.17 -13.97 11.85
CA CYS A 41 -11.05 -12.84 11.52
C CYS A 41 -11.00 -12.49 10.04
N LEU A 42 -9.90 -12.83 9.35
CA LEU A 42 -9.68 -12.54 7.94
C LEU A 42 -9.25 -13.80 7.18
N HIS A 43 -9.78 -13.96 5.97
CA HIS A 43 -9.37 -14.94 4.99
C HIS A 43 -8.95 -14.25 3.69
N PHE A 44 -7.79 -14.61 3.18
CA PHE A 44 -7.24 -14.12 1.92
C PHE A 44 -6.22 -15.13 1.39
N THR A 45 -6.05 -15.16 0.07
CA THR A 45 -5.13 -16.08 -0.59
C THR A 45 -3.68 -15.59 -0.55
N GLY A 46 -2.72 -16.52 -0.57
CA GLY A 46 -1.29 -16.19 -0.64
C GLY A 46 -0.65 -15.77 0.68
N GLN A 47 0.49 -15.09 0.61
CA GLN A 47 1.29 -14.68 1.76
C GLN A 47 0.97 -13.23 2.18
N PRO A 48 1.03 -12.88 3.48
CA PRO A 48 0.65 -11.55 3.97
C PRO A 48 1.47 -10.41 3.37
N LEU A 49 2.79 -10.59 3.20
CA LEU A 49 3.66 -9.54 2.67
C LEU A 49 3.39 -9.22 1.19
N PRO A 50 3.36 -10.21 0.26
CA PRO A 50 2.93 -9.95 -1.11
C PRO A 50 1.54 -9.32 -1.19
N GLN A 51 0.61 -9.76 -0.34
CA GLN A 51 -0.74 -9.19 -0.30
C GLN A 51 -0.71 -7.72 0.15
N ALA A 52 0.06 -7.38 1.18
CA ALA A 52 0.25 -6.01 1.63
C ALA A 52 0.85 -5.10 0.55
N GLN A 53 1.82 -5.60 -0.23
CA GLN A 53 2.40 -4.87 -1.35
C GLN A 53 1.35 -4.54 -2.43
N VAL A 54 0.50 -5.51 -2.78
CA VAL A 54 -0.61 -5.31 -3.72
C VAL A 54 -1.59 -4.26 -3.19
N LEU A 55 -1.99 -4.36 -1.92
CA LEU A 55 -2.90 -3.40 -1.30
C LEU A 55 -2.32 -1.98 -1.29
N TYR A 56 -1.04 -1.83 -0.97
CA TYR A 56 -0.36 -0.54 -0.98
C TYR A 56 -0.31 0.06 -2.39
N ALA A 57 0.08 -0.73 -3.40
CA ALA A 57 0.12 -0.28 -4.78
C ALA A 57 -1.27 0.13 -5.31
N LEU A 58 -2.30 -0.66 -4.98
CA LEU A 58 -3.70 -0.35 -5.33
C LEU A 58 -4.13 0.98 -4.71
N TRP A 59 -3.85 1.18 -3.41
CA TRP A 59 -4.23 2.40 -2.71
C TRP A 59 -3.48 3.63 -3.25
N LEU A 60 -2.19 3.49 -3.55
CA LEU A 60 -1.39 4.55 -4.16
C LEU A 60 -1.93 4.95 -5.54
N GLY A 61 -2.23 3.97 -6.40
CA GLY A 61 -2.81 4.21 -7.72
C GLY A 61 -4.19 4.87 -7.65
N ALA A 62 -5.03 4.45 -6.70
CA ALA A 62 -6.34 5.05 -6.47
C ALA A 62 -6.24 6.50 -6.00
N ASN A 63 -5.32 6.83 -5.09
CA ASN A 63 -5.07 8.21 -4.65
C ASN A 63 -4.62 9.10 -5.81
N LEU A 64 -3.72 8.60 -6.66
CA LEU A 64 -3.28 9.32 -7.85
C LEU A 64 -4.44 9.59 -8.82
N GLN A 65 -5.24 8.57 -9.13
CA GLN A 65 -6.41 8.73 -9.99
C GLN A 65 -7.46 9.66 -9.40
N ALA A 66 -7.70 9.59 -8.09
CA ALA A 66 -8.62 10.47 -7.38
C ALA A 66 -8.19 11.95 -7.49
N LYS A 67 -6.88 12.21 -7.36
CA LYS A 67 -6.31 13.57 -7.53
C LYS A 67 -6.46 14.08 -8.97
N ILE A 68 -6.22 13.23 -9.97
CA ILE A 68 -6.32 13.59 -11.39
C ILE A 68 -7.79 13.86 -11.77
N SER A 69 -8.70 12.96 -11.38
CA SER A 69 -10.13 13.05 -11.71
C SER A 69 -10.92 13.98 -10.81
N ARG A 70 -10.34 14.46 -9.69
CA ARG A 70 -11.00 15.22 -8.62
C ARG A 70 -12.26 14.51 -8.10
N SER A 71 -12.19 13.19 -7.97
CA SER A 71 -13.29 12.33 -7.55
C SER A 71 -12.82 11.30 -6.53
N ALA A 72 -13.70 10.96 -5.58
CA ALA A 72 -13.45 9.88 -4.62
C ALA A 72 -13.66 8.48 -5.22
N ALA A 73 -14.30 8.37 -6.39
CA ALA A 73 -14.68 7.10 -7.00
C ALA A 73 -13.53 6.08 -7.14
N PRO A 74 -12.28 6.46 -7.52
CA PRO A 74 -11.17 5.51 -7.57
C PRO A 74 -10.83 4.89 -6.20
N LEU A 75 -10.94 5.67 -5.11
CA LEU A 75 -10.70 5.18 -3.75
C LEU A 75 -11.83 4.26 -3.28
N GLU A 76 -13.08 4.60 -3.59
CA GLU A 76 -14.24 3.76 -3.28
C GLU A 76 -14.15 2.41 -4.00
N ASN A 77 -13.77 2.42 -5.28
CA ASN A 77 -13.58 1.20 -6.07
C ASN A 77 -12.43 0.35 -5.52
N ALA A 78 -11.31 0.97 -5.16
CA ALA A 78 -10.19 0.26 -4.52
C ALA A 78 -10.65 -0.40 -3.21
N LEU A 79 -11.36 0.33 -2.34
CA LEU A 79 -11.89 -0.23 -1.10
C LEU A 79 -12.88 -1.38 -1.34
N ALA A 80 -13.79 -1.23 -2.31
CA ALA A 80 -14.72 -2.29 -2.68
C ALA A 80 -13.97 -3.55 -3.13
N HIS A 81 -12.91 -3.40 -3.94
CA HIS A 81 -12.10 -4.52 -4.38
C HIS A 81 -11.34 -5.19 -3.22
N VAL A 82 -10.76 -4.40 -2.30
CA VAL A 82 -10.11 -4.95 -1.10
C VAL A 82 -11.06 -5.82 -0.29
N LYS A 83 -12.32 -5.41 -0.12
CA LYS A 83 -13.35 -6.21 0.58
C LYS A 83 -13.69 -7.54 -0.11
N THR A 84 -13.46 -7.66 -1.42
CA THR A 84 -13.64 -8.93 -2.14
C THR A 84 -12.45 -9.87 -1.99
N ILE A 85 -11.24 -9.33 -1.76
CA ILE A 85 -10.01 -10.13 -1.64
C ILE A 85 -9.76 -10.53 -0.18
N ILE A 86 -10.08 -9.63 0.75
CA ILE A 86 -10.00 -9.87 2.19
C ILE A 86 -11.41 -10.15 2.69
N ALA A 87 -11.76 -11.42 2.78
CA ALA A 87 -13.08 -11.87 3.23
C ALA A 87 -13.08 -12.13 4.75
N THR A 88 -14.22 -11.94 5.39
CA THR A 88 -14.49 -12.60 6.67
C THR A 88 -14.70 -14.09 6.39
N PRO A 89 -14.06 -15.01 7.12
CA PRO A 89 -14.26 -16.44 6.91
C PRO A 89 -15.75 -16.79 7.03
N GLU A 90 -16.27 -17.59 6.10
CA GLU A 90 -17.61 -18.17 6.19
C GLU A 90 -17.65 -19.07 7.44
N GLN A 91 -18.60 -18.83 8.33
CA GLN A 91 -18.79 -19.58 9.58
C GLN A 91 -19.23 -21.01 9.31
#